data_AF-A0A7J6R0P6-F1
#
_entry.id   AF-A0A7J6R0P6-F1
#
_cell.length_a   1.000
_cell.length_b   1.000
_cell.length_c   1.000
_cell.angle_alpha   90.00
_cell.angle_beta   90.00
_cell.angle_gamma   90.00
#
_symmetry.space_group_name_H-M   'P 1'
#
loop_
_entity.id
_entity.type
_entity.pdbx_description
1 polymer ?
#
loop_
_entity_poly.entity_id
_entity_poly.type
_entity_poly.pdbx_seq_one_letter_code
_entity_poly.pdbx_strand_id
1 'polypeptide(L)'
;DTLKLTNNAVNRVKERIGKAVASVTEIRKLLQTLYPQDIVTDANAVEAMKQAGGMKIRDKWILTSTGHKEIDTYRSVLLAIYRMKDSATKKEITDEFERVSGKKCTLTDHAIRRLIKEFADLKSGRWVFRGETLEELREQAGVGGEGGAAAGIDDDIVMGDSGGMH
;
A
#
# COMPACT_ATOMS: atom_id res chain seq x y z
N ASP A 1 -16.30 -4.60 -21.52
CA ASP A 1 -15.89 -6.00 -21.30
C ASP A 1 -14.88 -6.11 -20.16
N THR A 2 -15.25 -6.81 -19.09
CA THR A 2 -14.34 -7.05 -17.96
C THR A 2 -13.53 -8.30 -18.26
N LEU A 3 -12.21 -8.17 -18.44
CA LEU A 3 -11.29 -9.30 -18.62
C LEU A 3 -11.52 -10.35 -17.53
N LYS A 4 -11.82 -11.58 -17.93
CA LYS A 4 -11.99 -12.70 -17.00
C LYS A 4 -10.63 -13.28 -16.63
N LEU A 5 -10.20 -13.03 -15.39
CA LEU A 5 -8.94 -13.54 -14.87
C LEU A 5 -9.02 -15.05 -14.65
N THR A 6 -8.02 -15.76 -15.17
CA THR A 6 -7.90 -17.21 -15.00
C THR A 6 -7.04 -17.55 -13.79
N ASN A 7 -7.16 -18.78 -13.28
CA ASN A 7 -6.25 -19.30 -12.25
C ASN A 7 -4.78 -19.22 -12.68
N ASN A 8 -4.49 -19.38 -13.98
CA ASN A 8 -3.14 -19.22 -14.51
C ASN A 8 -2.62 -17.80 -14.28
N ALA A 9 -3.42 -16.78 -14.61
CA ALA A 9 -3.06 -15.38 -14.41
C ALA A 9 -2.80 -15.07 -12.92
N VAL A 10 -3.69 -15.53 -12.03
CA VAL A 10 -3.52 -15.35 -10.58
C VAL A 10 -2.24 -16.03 -10.08
N ASN A 11 -1.93 -17.24 -10.55
CA ASN A 11 -0.70 -17.94 -10.18
C ASN A 11 0.56 -17.23 -10.69
N ARG A 12 0.54 -16.68 -11.91
CA ARG A 12 1.65 -15.87 -12.44
C ARG A 12 1.89 -14.62 -11.62
N VAL A 13 0.81 -13.96 -11.17
CA VAL A 13 0.89 -12.82 -10.25
C VAL A 13 1.52 -13.26 -8.91
N LYS A 14 1.09 -14.40 -8.36
CA LYS A 14 1.70 -14.96 -7.14
C LYS A 14 3.19 -15.25 -7.32
N GLU A 15 3.60 -15.86 -8.43
CA GLU A 15 5.01 -16.14 -8.74
C GLU A 15 5.84 -14.85 -8.83
N ARG A 16 5.31 -13.81 -9.47
CA ARG A 16 6.01 -12.52 -9.66
C ARG A 16 6.24 -11.78 -8.35
N ILE A 17 5.28 -11.85 -7.42
CA ILE A 17 5.25 -11.03 -6.19
C ILE A 17 5.67 -11.83 -4.96
N GLY A 18 5.61 -13.16 -5.00
CA GLY A 18 6.13 -14.02 -3.93
C GLY A 18 7.57 -13.68 -3.55
N LYS A 19 8.32 -13.02 -4.44
CA LYS A 19 9.72 -12.62 -4.26
C LYS A 19 9.93 -11.12 -3.99
N ALA A 20 8.93 -10.25 -4.15
CA ALA A 20 9.11 -8.80 -4.04
C ALA A 20 7.78 -8.01 -4.00
N VAL A 21 7.87 -6.74 -3.64
CA VAL A 21 6.81 -5.74 -3.91
C VAL A 21 6.60 -5.54 -5.42
N ALA A 22 5.39 -5.17 -5.84
CA ALA A 22 5.08 -4.79 -7.22
C ALA A 22 4.10 -3.62 -7.31
N SER A 23 4.26 -2.77 -8.32
CA SER A 23 3.31 -1.71 -8.66
C SER A 23 2.17 -2.24 -9.54
N VAL A 24 1.06 -1.51 -9.59
CA VAL A 24 -0.07 -1.81 -10.50
C VAL A 24 0.41 -1.89 -11.96
N THR A 25 1.31 -0.99 -12.37
CA THR A 25 1.89 -0.97 -13.72
C THR A 25 2.67 -2.24 -14.04
N GLU A 26 3.47 -2.76 -13.11
CA GLU A 26 4.22 -4.00 -13.32
C GLU A 26 3.27 -5.21 -13.47
N ILE A 27 2.21 -5.26 -12.67
CA ILE A 27 1.22 -6.34 -12.74
C ILE A 27 0.37 -6.24 -14.01
N ARG A 28 -0.02 -5.03 -14.42
CA ARG A 28 -0.70 -4.81 -15.69
C ARG A 28 0.16 -5.26 -16.86
N LYS A 29 1.45 -4.90 -16.88
CA LYS A 29 2.39 -5.37 -17.92
C LYS A 29 2.49 -6.90 -17.93
N LEU A 30 2.61 -7.54 -16.76
CA LEU A 30 2.60 -9.00 -16.66
C LEU A 30 1.32 -9.61 -17.25
N LEU A 31 0.15 -9.11 -16.85
CA LEU A 31 -1.13 -9.58 -17.38
C LEU A 31 -1.25 -9.34 -18.89
N GLN A 32 -0.78 -8.20 -19.40
CA GLN A 32 -0.79 -7.91 -20.84
C GLN A 32 0.04 -8.92 -21.64
N THR A 33 1.11 -9.46 -21.07
CA THR A 33 1.87 -10.55 -21.73
C THR A 33 1.10 -11.88 -21.76
N LEU A 34 0.19 -12.11 -20.81
CA LEU A 34 -0.63 -13.32 -20.75
C LEU A 34 -1.90 -13.21 -21.60
N TYR A 35 -2.39 -11.98 -21.79
CA TYR A 35 -3.60 -11.65 -22.56
C TYR A 35 -3.26 -10.66 -23.68
N PRO A 36 -2.46 -11.04 -24.68
CA PRO A 36 -1.96 -10.10 -25.70
C PRO A 36 -3.05 -9.53 -26.61
N GLN A 37 -4.21 -10.21 -26.70
CA GLN A 37 -5.33 -9.80 -27.55
C GLN A 37 -6.39 -8.97 -26.79
N ASP A 38 -6.26 -8.85 -25.47
CA ASP A 38 -7.20 -8.13 -24.64
C ASP A 38 -6.60 -6.80 -24.16
N ILE A 39 -7.46 -5.82 -23.90
CA ILE A 39 -7.05 -4.58 -23.23
C ILE A 39 -6.98 -4.85 -21.72
N VAL A 40 -5.76 -4.87 -21.17
CA VAL A 40 -5.57 -5.02 -19.72
C VAL A 40 -5.54 -3.65 -19.05
N THR A 41 -6.48 -3.42 -18.14
CA THR A 41 -6.59 -2.19 -17.35
C THR A 41 -5.95 -2.31 -15.97
N ASP A 42 -5.75 -1.18 -15.30
CA ASP A 42 -5.28 -1.15 -13.91
C ASP A 42 -6.26 -1.85 -12.96
N ALA A 43 -7.57 -1.78 -13.24
CA ALA A 43 -8.59 -2.51 -12.48
C ALA A 43 -8.38 -4.03 -12.55
N ASN A 44 -7.96 -4.56 -13.72
CA ASN A 44 -7.65 -5.99 -13.86
C ASN A 44 -6.42 -6.38 -13.04
N ALA A 45 -5.39 -5.52 -13.02
CA ALA A 45 -4.21 -5.74 -12.20
C ALA A 45 -4.54 -5.75 -10.69
N VAL A 46 -5.34 -4.79 -10.22
CA VAL A 46 -5.82 -4.74 -8.83
C VAL A 46 -6.66 -5.96 -8.48
N GLU A 47 -7.54 -6.40 -9.37
CA GLU A 47 -8.38 -7.57 -9.13
C GLU A 47 -7.54 -8.86 -9.06
N ALA A 48 -6.56 -9.02 -9.97
CA ALA A 48 -5.64 -10.15 -9.94
C ALA A 48 -4.83 -10.18 -8.64
N MET A 49 -4.44 -9.00 -8.14
CA MET A 49 -3.77 -8.89 -6.84
C MET A 49 -4.65 -9.33 -5.68
N LYS A 50 -5.90 -8.90 -5.63
CA LYS A 50 -6.85 -9.31 -4.59
C LYS A 50 -7.08 -10.82 -4.60
N GLN A 51 -7.32 -11.39 -5.79
CA GLN A 51 -7.48 -12.83 -5.96
C GLN A 51 -6.21 -13.63 -5.60
N ALA A 52 -5.04 -13.03 -5.77
CA ALA A 52 -3.77 -13.61 -5.35
C ALA A 52 -3.55 -13.61 -3.82
N GLY A 53 -4.40 -12.94 -3.03
CA GLY A 53 -4.18 -12.72 -1.60
C GLY A 53 -3.21 -11.56 -1.33
N GLY A 54 -3.10 -10.63 -2.26
CA GLY A 54 -2.27 -9.44 -2.14
C GLY A 54 -2.89 -8.37 -1.26
N MET A 55 -2.04 -7.62 -0.55
CA MET A 55 -2.40 -6.39 0.14
C MET A 55 -1.69 -5.20 -0.50
N LYS A 56 -2.34 -4.04 -0.47
CA LYS A 56 -1.73 -2.76 -0.84
C LYS A 56 -1.07 -2.10 0.38
N ILE A 57 0.16 -1.65 0.22
CA ILE A 57 0.89 -0.79 1.16
C ILE A 57 1.47 0.34 0.33
N ARG A 58 0.93 1.56 0.52
CA ARG A 58 1.27 2.74 -0.28
C ARG A 58 1.00 2.46 -1.77
N ASP A 59 1.92 2.77 -2.67
CA ASP A 59 1.81 2.46 -4.11
C ASP A 59 2.10 1.00 -4.49
N LYS A 60 2.49 0.14 -3.52
CA LYS A 60 2.91 -1.24 -3.78
C LYS A 60 1.89 -2.29 -3.36
N TRP A 61 1.93 -3.39 -4.07
CA TRP A 61 1.21 -4.62 -3.81
C TRP A 61 2.14 -5.75 -3.38
N ILE A 62 1.68 -6.53 -2.41
CA ILE A 62 2.51 -7.50 -1.68
C ILE A 62 1.67 -8.72 -1.34
N LEU A 63 2.19 -9.93 -1.49
CA LEU A 63 1.51 -11.13 -0.96
C LEU A 63 1.59 -11.19 0.57
N THR A 64 0.45 -11.43 1.22
CA THR A 64 0.36 -11.54 2.68
C THR A 64 0.89 -12.86 3.22
N SER A 65 0.84 -13.92 2.41
CA SER A 65 1.32 -15.25 2.78
C SER A 65 2.14 -15.87 1.66
N THR A 66 3.18 -16.58 2.07
CA THR A 66 4.05 -17.42 1.25
C THR A 66 3.86 -18.90 1.54
N GLY A 67 3.00 -19.25 2.50
CA GLY A 67 2.78 -20.61 2.99
C GLY A 67 3.70 -21.02 4.14
N HIS A 68 4.67 -20.17 4.52
CA HIS A 68 5.61 -20.43 5.61
C HIS A 68 5.29 -19.57 6.84
N LYS A 69 4.65 -20.16 7.85
CA LYS A 69 4.07 -19.42 9.00
C LYS A 69 5.03 -18.45 9.71
N GLU A 70 6.27 -18.87 9.99
CA GLU A 70 7.25 -17.99 10.66
C GLU A 70 7.69 -16.84 9.76
N ILE A 71 7.95 -17.12 8.47
CA ILE A 71 8.28 -16.11 7.47
C ILE A 71 7.11 -15.13 7.30
N ASP A 72 5.88 -15.62 7.22
CA ASP A 72 4.68 -14.82 7.06
C ASP A 72 4.42 -13.94 8.29
N THR A 73 4.74 -14.44 9.49
CA THR A 73 4.69 -13.65 10.72
C THR A 73 5.73 -12.53 10.69
N TYR A 74 6.98 -12.83 10.28
CA TYR A 74 8.04 -11.83 10.16
C TYR A 74 7.71 -10.77 9.10
N ARG A 75 7.20 -11.20 7.93
CA ARG A 75 6.71 -10.31 6.87
C ARG A 75 5.60 -9.42 7.40
N SER A 76 4.61 -9.96 8.10
CA SER A 76 3.50 -9.18 8.65
C SER A 76 3.97 -8.07 9.59
N VAL A 77 4.94 -8.36 10.46
CA VAL A 77 5.55 -7.36 11.35
C VAL A 77 6.31 -6.29 10.57
N LEU A 78 7.14 -6.69 9.61
CA LEU A 78 7.88 -5.76 8.75
C LEU A 78 6.95 -4.81 7.99
N LEU A 79 5.87 -5.36 7.43
CA LEU A 79 4.85 -4.58 6.71
C LEU A 79 4.06 -3.65 7.64
N ALA A 80 3.80 -4.05 8.88
CA ALA A 80 3.18 -3.18 9.89
C ALA A 80 4.08 -1.98 10.22
N ILE A 81 5.40 -2.20 10.33
CA ILE A 81 6.38 -1.12 10.53
C ILE A 81 6.34 -0.15 9.34
N TYR A 82 6.38 -0.66 8.10
CA TYR A 82 6.38 0.20 6.91
C TYR A 82 5.07 0.95 6.64
N ARG A 83 3.97 0.58 7.27
CA ARG A 83 2.76 1.41 7.28
C ARG A 83 2.93 2.69 8.11
N MET A 84 3.80 2.66 9.11
CA MET A 84 3.97 3.75 10.07
C MET A 84 5.29 4.51 9.91
N LYS A 85 6.28 3.92 9.25
CA LYS A 85 7.63 4.48 9.08
C LYS A 85 8.15 4.22 7.67
N ASP A 86 8.95 5.14 7.13
CA ASP A 86 9.63 4.96 5.84
C ASP A 86 10.84 4.03 5.91
N SER A 87 11.44 3.91 7.10
CA SER A 87 12.63 3.09 7.28
C SER A 87 12.74 2.45 8.66
N ALA A 88 13.42 1.32 8.72
CA ALA A 88 13.72 0.62 9.95
C ALA A 88 15.11 -0.04 9.92
N THR A 89 15.72 -0.22 11.08
CA THR A 89 16.90 -1.04 11.25
C THR A 89 16.49 -2.50 11.42
N LYS A 90 17.41 -3.43 11.13
CA LYS A 90 17.18 -4.86 11.38
C LYS A 90 16.82 -5.12 12.85
N LYS A 91 17.47 -4.42 13.78
CA LYS A 91 17.21 -4.53 15.22
C LYS A 91 15.77 -4.12 15.55
N GLU A 92 15.31 -2.97 15.06
CA GLU A 92 13.93 -2.51 15.27
C GLU A 92 12.90 -3.54 14.75
N ILE A 93 13.16 -4.15 13.59
CA ILE A 93 12.26 -5.17 13.01
C ILE A 93 12.25 -6.44 13.85
N THR A 94 13.42 -6.95 14.25
CA THR A 94 13.53 -8.16 15.07
C THR A 94 12.95 -7.95 16.46
N ASP A 95 13.23 -6.83 17.12
CA ASP A 95 12.68 -6.51 18.45
C ASP A 95 11.14 -6.48 18.40
N GLU A 96 10.57 -5.86 17.36
CA GLU A 96 9.11 -5.83 17.17
C GLU A 96 8.54 -7.21 16.87
N PHE A 97 9.24 -8.05 16.10
CA PHE A 97 8.84 -9.42 15.84
C PHE A 97 8.78 -10.25 17.13
N GLU A 98 9.82 -10.15 17.97
CA GLU A 98 9.86 -10.88 19.24
C GLU A 98 8.78 -10.39 20.21
N ARG A 99 8.50 -9.08 20.21
CA ARG A 99 7.43 -8.46 21.00
C ARG A 99 6.05 -8.96 20.59
N VAL A 100 5.75 -9.00 19.29
CA VAL A 100 4.43 -9.39 18.76
C VAL A 100 4.21 -10.90 18.83
N SER A 101 5.25 -11.69 18.52
CA SER A 101 5.15 -13.15 18.50
C SER A 101 5.29 -13.80 19.88
N GLY A 102 5.82 -13.07 20.88
CA GLY A 102 6.16 -13.60 22.20
C GLY A 102 7.29 -14.62 22.18
N LYS A 103 8.03 -14.73 21.07
CA LYS A 103 9.08 -15.74 20.84
C LYS A 103 10.35 -15.09 20.33
N LYS A 104 11.50 -15.71 20.64
CA LYS A 104 12.77 -15.32 20.02
C LYS A 104 12.78 -15.61 18.53
N CYS A 105 13.38 -14.72 17.74
CA CYS A 105 13.51 -14.92 16.31
C CYS A 105 14.50 -16.05 16.02
N THR A 106 14.02 -17.14 15.39
CA THR A 106 14.88 -18.29 15.06
C THR A 106 15.52 -18.16 13.68
N LEU A 107 15.08 -17.18 12.89
CA LEU A 107 15.61 -16.90 11.56
C LEU A 107 17.08 -16.44 11.65
N THR A 108 17.91 -17.00 10.78
CA THR A 108 19.30 -16.56 10.66
C THR A 108 19.36 -15.12 10.16
N ASP A 109 20.44 -14.43 10.50
CA ASP A 109 20.71 -13.07 10.02
C ASP A 109 20.72 -12.97 8.48
N HIS A 110 21.16 -14.04 7.80
CA HIS A 110 21.07 -14.13 6.34
C HIS A 110 19.61 -14.20 5.85
N ALA A 111 18.79 -15.05 6.48
CA ALA A 111 17.36 -15.18 6.14
C ALA A 111 16.61 -13.86 6.40
N ILE A 112 16.85 -13.21 7.54
CA ILE A 112 16.26 -11.91 7.87
C ILE A 112 16.60 -10.86 6.81
N ARG A 113 17.90 -10.70 6.46
CA ARG A 113 18.29 -9.73 5.41
C ARG A 113 17.63 -10.05 4.07
N ARG A 114 17.52 -11.33 3.72
CA ARG A 114 16.86 -11.75 2.48
C ARG A 114 15.39 -11.34 2.48
N LEU A 115 14.67 -11.56 3.57
CA LEU A 115 13.27 -11.15 3.72
C LEU A 115 13.11 -9.63 3.64
N ILE A 116 13.96 -8.86 4.32
CA ILE A 116 13.84 -7.39 4.28
C ILE A 116 14.09 -6.84 2.86
N LYS A 117 15.04 -7.43 2.13
CA LYS A 117 15.33 -7.08 0.72
C LYS A 117 14.15 -7.31 -0.23
N GLU A 118 13.16 -8.11 0.15
CA GLU A 118 11.93 -8.28 -0.65
C GLU A 118 11.06 -7.01 -0.63
N PHE A 119 11.25 -6.11 0.34
CA PHE A 119 10.40 -4.93 0.52
C PHE A 119 11.17 -3.62 0.56
N ALA A 120 12.47 -3.64 0.86
CA ALA A 120 13.23 -2.46 1.20
C ALA A 120 14.66 -2.48 0.65
N ASP A 121 15.20 -1.29 0.44
CA ASP A 121 16.60 -1.06 0.06
C ASP A 121 17.41 -0.56 1.26
N LEU A 122 18.67 -0.98 1.37
CA LEU A 122 19.56 -0.51 2.42
C LEU A 122 20.16 0.84 2.03
N LYS A 123 19.83 1.90 2.78
CA LYS A 123 20.37 3.26 2.60
C LYS A 123 20.88 3.79 3.94
N SER A 124 22.14 4.20 4.01
CA SER A 124 22.77 4.77 5.21
C SER A 124 22.53 3.96 6.50
N GLY A 125 22.61 2.62 6.40
CA GLY A 125 22.41 1.71 7.53
C GLY A 125 20.96 1.43 7.92
N ARG A 126 19.97 1.97 7.18
CA ARG A 126 18.53 1.73 7.40
C ARG A 126 17.89 1.07 6.19
N TRP A 127 16.90 0.21 6.43
CA TRP A 127 16.10 -0.42 5.38
C TRP A 127 14.90 0.46 5.06
N VAL A 128 14.94 1.10 3.90
CA VAL A 128 13.93 2.04 3.40
C VAL A 128 12.95 1.30 2.49
N PHE A 129 11.65 1.43 2.74
CA PHE A 129 10.62 0.76 1.95
C PHE A 129 10.69 1.13 0.45
N ARG A 130 10.49 0.15 -0.42
CA ARG A 130 10.45 0.33 -1.89
C ARG A 130 9.08 0.76 -2.36
N GLY A 131 8.62 1.91 -1.90
CA GLY A 131 7.40 2.55 -2.34
C GLY A 131 7.46 4.04 -2.08
N GLU A 132 6.37 4.74 -2.34
CA GLU A 132 6.19 6.14 -1.95
C GLU A 132 6.48 6.29 -0.46
N THR A 133 7.04 7.42 -0.07
CA THR A 133 7.23 7.83 1.32
C THR A 133 5.90 8.24 1.94
N LEU A 134 5.86 8.29 3.28
CA LEU A 134 4.67 8.81 3.98
C LEU A 134 4.43 10.30 3.71
N GLU A 135 5.49 11.05 3.41
CA GLU A 135 5.40 12.46 3.03
C GLU A 135 4.73 12.63 1.67
N GLU A 136 5.20 11.91 0.64
CA GLU A 136 4.59 11.92 -0.70
C GLU A 136 3.10 11.54 -0.66
N LEU A 137 2.74 10.54 0.18
CA LEU A 137 1.33 10.17 0.38
C LEU A 137 0.49 11.28 1.03
N ARG A 138 1.07 12.03 1.96
CA ARG A 138 0.38 13.15 2.62
C ARG A 138 0.22 14.32 1.67
N GLU A 139 1.21 14.61 0.85
CA GLU A 139 1.15 15.64 -0.20
C GLU A 139 0.05 15.30 -1.20
N GLN A 140 0.00 14.07 -1.70
CA GLN A 140 -1.07 13.62 -2.61
C GLN A 140 -2.47 13.73 -1.99
N ALA A 141 -2.60 13.47 -0.68
CA ALA A 141 -3.86 13.63 0.04
C ALA A 141 -4.21 15.11 0.30
N GLY A 142 -3.21 16.00 0.42
CA GLY A 142 -3.39 17.43 0.67
C GLY A 142 -3.71 18.26 -0.58
N VAL A 143 -3.35 17.79 -1.77
CA VAL A 143 -3.59 18.49 -3.06
C VAL A 143 -5.06 18.42 -3.52
N GLY A 144 -5.94 17.70 -2.81
CA GLY A 144 -7.39 17.65 -3.07
C GLY A 144 -8.23 18.74 -2.38
N GLY A 145 -7.60 19.74 -1.77
CA GLY A 145 -8.25 20.66 -0.82
C GLY A 145 -8.32 22.13 -1.21
N GLU A 146 -8.32 22.51 -2.48
CA GLU A 146 -8.65 23.89 -2.88
C GLU A 146 -9.57 23.90 -4.11
N GLY A 147 -10.86 24.18 -3.87
CA GLY A 147 -11.88 24.17 -4.93
C GLY A 147 -13.31 24.48 -4.47
N GLY A 148 -13.55 25.68 -3.95
CA GLY A 148 -14.75 26.45 -4.31
C GLY A 148 -15.97 26.45 -3.38
N ALA A 149 -16.31 27.69 -2.98
CA ALA A 149 -17.62 28.19 -2.55
C ALA A 149 -18.09 27.88 -1.11
N ALA A 150 -17.57 28.66 -0.16
CA ALA A 150 -18.40 29.15 0.93
C ALA A 150 -19.60 29.91 0.32
N ALA A 151 -20.77 29.28 0.34
CA ALA A 151 -22.03 29.97 0.06
C ALA A 151 -22.19 31.07 1.11
N GLY A 152 -22.46 32.29 0.62
CA GLY A 152 -22.68 33.48 1.41
C GLY A 152 -23.74 33.25 2.47
N ILE A 153 -23.45 33.75 3.66
CA ILE A 153 -24.45 34.02 4.67
C ILE A 153 -25.09 35.34 4.22
N ASP A 154 -26.30 35.27 3.69
CA ASP A 154 -27.12 36.45 3.44
C ASP A 154 -27.42 37.12 4.79
N ASP A 155 -26.73 38.23 5.04
CA ASP A 155 -26.96 39.15 6.14
C ASP A 155 -28.00 40.18 5.66
N ASP A 156 -29.27 39.77 5.63
CA ASP A 156 -30.38 40.70 5.36
C ASP A 156 -30.80 41.37 6.67
N ILE A 157 -30.01 42.39 7.04
CA ILE A 157 -30.38 43.41 8.03
C ILE A 157 -31.41 44.32 7.37
N VAL A 158 -32.70 44.05 7.60
CA VAL A 158 -33.76 45.02 7.33
C VAL A 158 -33.89 45.95 8.53
N MET A 159 -33.16 47.07 8.47
CA MET A 159 -33.49 48.30 9.20
C MET A 159 -34.56 49.03 8.39
N GLY A 160 -35.75 49.18 8.97
CA GLY A 160 -36.87 49.92 8.39
C GLY A 160 -37.78 50.45 9.48
N ASP A 161 -37.53 51.70 9.85
CA ASP A 161 -38.17 52.50 10.88
C ASP A 161 -39.61 52.95 10.51
N SER A 162 -40.30 53.48 11.54
CA SER A 162 -41.37 54.49 11.49
C SER A 162 -42.85 54.06 11.33
N GLY A 163 -43.60 54.12 12.44
CA GLY A 163 -44.60 55.19 12.60
C GLY A 163 -46.12 54.86 12.51
N GLY A 164 -46.82 55.04 13.66
CA GLY A 164 -48.19 55.57 13.79
C GLY A 164 -49.36 54.71 13.24
N MET A 165 -50.60 54.76 13.71
CA MET A 165 -51.37 55.63 14.59
C MET A 165 -52.66 54.85 15.00
N HIS A 166 -53.18 55.16 16.19
CA HIS A 166 -54.58 55.03 16.66
C HIS A 166 -55.27 53.65 16.62
#